data_AF-A0A356RAA5-F1
#
_entry.id   AF-A0A356RAA5-F1
#
_cell.length_a   1.000
_cell.length_b   1.000
_cell.length_c   1.000
_cell.angle_alpha   90.00
_cell.angle_beta   90.00
_cell.angle_gamma   90.00
#
_symmetry.space_group_name_H-M   'P 1'
#
loop_
_entity.id
_entity.type
_entity.pdbx_description
1 polymer ?
#
loop_
_entity_poly.entity_id
_entity_poly.type
_entity_poly.pdbx_seq_one_letter_code
_entity_poly.pdbx_strand_id
1 'polypeptide(L)' 'ELDEVDNLPYHESLDRFGTRILEQAMRRSNWSQTKASELLGLQRTYLSRLLKQKGIQQGTEG' A
#
# COMPACT_ATOMS: atom_id res chain seq x y z
N GLU A 1 -25.86 8.51 -4.21
CA GLU A 1 -24.75 9.46 -4.11
C GLU A 1 -23.47 8.66 -4.31
N LEU A 2 -22.74 8.93 -5.38
CA LEU A 2 -21.43 8.31 -5.62
C LEU A 2 -20.41 9.22 -4.92
N ASP A 3 -19.67 8.66 -3.97
CA ASP A 3 -18.74 9.39 -3.11
C ASP A 3 -17.75 10.22 -3.93
N GLU A 4 -17.45 11.44 -3.48
CA GLU A 4 -16.52 12.45 -4.03
C GLU A 4 -15.09 11.95 -4.36
N VAL A 5 -14.78 10.68 -4.13
CA VAL A 5 -13.49 10.04 -4.40
C VAL A 5 -13.27 9.75 -5.90
N ASP A 6 -14.33 9.71 -6.69
CA ASP A 6 -14.28 9.36 -8.12
C ASP A 6 -13.88 10.51 -9.06
N ASN A 7 -13.58 11.70 -8.53
CA ASN A 7 -13.20 12.88 -9.33
C ASN A 7 -11.68 13.04 -9.52
N LEU A 8 -10.92 11.96 -9.34
CA LEU A 8 -9.50 11.92 -9.65
C LEU A 8 -9.31 11.22 -11.01
N PRO A 9 -8.36 11.67 -11.86
CA PRO A 9 -8.02 10.96 -13.08
C PRO A 9 -7.75 9.48 -12.75
N TYR A 10 -8.25 8.55 -13.57
CA TYR A 10 -8.17 7.08 -13.37
C TYR A 10 -6.85 6.59 -12.74
N HIS A 11 -5.71 7.15 -13.21
CA HIS A 11 -4.39 6.83 -12.70
C HIS A 11 -4.20 7.16 -11.21
N GLU A 12 -4.69 8.29 -10.74
CA GLU A 12 -4.56 8.71 -9.33
C GLU A 12 -5.49 7.90 -8.41
N SER A 13 -6.70 7.57 -8.85
CA SER A 13 -7.61 6.68 -8.09
C SER A 13 -6.99 5.30 -7.90
N LEU A 14 -6.41 4.73 -8.95
CA LEU A 14 -5.71 3.45 -8.89
C LEU A 14 -4.46 3.52 -8.01
N ASP A 15 -3.74 4.65 -8.07
CA ASP A 15 -2.54 4.90 -7.26
C ASP A 15 -2.85 4.91 -5.76
N ARG A 16 -3.89 5.66 -5.37
CA ARG A 16 -4.38 5.74 -4.00
C ARG A 16 -4.90 4.40 -3.51
N PHE A 17 -5.66 3.69 -4.36
CA PHE A 17 -6.16 2.35 -4.02
C PHE A 17 -5.01 1.37 -3.77
N GLY A 18 -4.03 1.32 -4.67
CA GLY A 18 -2.84 0.48 -4.50
C GLY A 18 -2.07 0.80 -3.21
N THR A 19 -1.92 2.08 -2.89
CA THR A 19 -1.27 2.54 -1.64
C THR A 19 -2.02 2.03 -0.40
N ARG A 20 -3.36 2.14 -0.38
CA ARG A 20 -4.19 1.63 0.73
C ARG A 20 -4.06 0.11 0.93
N ILE A 21 -4.00 -0.66 -0.15
CA ILE A 21 -3.82 -2.12 -0.09
C ILE A 21 -2.44 -2.47 0.52
N LEU A 22 -1.39 -1.78 0.09
CA LEU A 22 -0.04 -1.97 0.63
C LEU A 22 0.02 -1.63 2.12
N GLU A 23 -0.54 -0.50 2.54
CA GLU A 23 -0.61 -0.12 3.95
C GLU A 23 -1.39 -1.14 4.79
N GLN A 24 -2.53 -1.61 4.28
CA GLN A 24 -3.37 -2.56 5.02
C GLN A 24 -2.65 -3.91 5.20
N ALA A 25 -1.94 -4.39 4.18
CA ALA A 25 -1.13 -5.60 4.29
C ALA A 25 0.01 -5.42 5.29
N MET A 26 0.69 -4.26 5.28
CA MET A 26 1.74 -3.94 6.25
C MET A 26 1.20 -3.86 7.68
N ARG A 27 0.03 -3.24 7.91
CA ARG A 27 -0.60 -3.20 9.24
C ARG A 27 -1.01 -4.59 9.71
N ARG A 28 -1.66 -5.39 8.86
CA ARG A 28 -2.09 -6.78 9.17
C ARG A 28 -0.90 -7.71 9.44
N SER A 29 0.27 -7.39 8.91
CA SER A 29 1.49 -8.17 9.08
C SER A 29 2.37 -7.71 10.25
N ASN A 30 1.91 -6.78 11.09
CA ASN A 30 2.73 -6.09 12.10
C ASN A 30 4.02 -5.51 11.49
N TRP A 31 3.89 -4.84 10.35
CA TRP A 31 4.98 -4.24 9.59
C TRP A 31 6.07 -5.22 9.11
N SER A 32 5.79 -6.54 9.14
CA SER A 32 6.66 -7.55 8.56
C SER A 32 6.48 -7.59 7.04
N GLN A 33 7.50 -7.15 6.30
CA GLN A 33 7.50 -7.20 4.83
C GLN A 33 7.40 -8.63 4.30
N THR A 34 7.98 -9.61 4.99
CA THR A 34 7.89 -11.03 4.60
C THR A 34 6.43 -11.50 4.65
N LYS A 35 5.76 -11.31 5.79
CA LYS A 35 4.35 -11.66 5.95
C LYS A 35 3.43 -10.84 5.05
N ALA A 36 3.68 -9.54 4.87
CA ALA A 36 2.90 -8.71 3.94
C ALA A 36 3.04 -9.18 2.49
N SER A 37 4.24 -9.61 2.09
CA SER A 37 4.47 -10.13 0.73
C SER A 37 3.73 -11.45 0.50
N GLU A 38 3.68 -12.33 1.51
CA GLU A 38 2.89 -13.56 1.47
C GLU A 38 1.38 -13.27 1.39
N LEU A 39 0.89 -12.33 2.21
CA LEU A 39 -0.53 -11.91 2.20
C LEU A 39 -0.97 -11.32 0.86
N LEU A 40 -0.09 -10.58 0.20
CA LEU A 40 -0.35 -9.96 -1.10
C LEU A 40 -0.04 -10.88 -2.29
N GLY A 41 0.56 -12.06 -2.06
CA GLY A 41 1.05 -12.93 -3.14
C GLY A 41 2.14 -12.28 -3.99
N LEU A 42 2.93 -11.37 -3.40
CA LEU A 42 3.99 -10.65 -4.09
C LEU A 42 5.36 -11.20 -3.72
N GLN A 43 6.32 -11.07 -4.64
CA GLN A 43 7.72 -11.26 -4.27
C GLN A 43 8.16 -10.17 -3.29
N ARG A 44 8.83 -10.55 -2.19
CA ARG A 44 9.33 -9.62 -1.16
C ARG A 44 10.15 -8.45 -1.71
N THR A 45 11.02 -8.69 -2.69
CA THR A 45 11.83 -7.65 -3.37
C THR A 45 10.95 -6.67 -4.15
N TYR A 46 9.89 -7.15 -4.79
CA TYR A 46 8.93 -6.30 -5.49
C TYR A 46 8.14 -5.45 -4.50
N LEU A 47 7.64 -6.04 -3.40
CA LEU A 47 6.99 -5.30 -2.32
C LEU A 47 7.92 -4.21 -1.75
N SER A 48 9.19 -4.52 -1.49
CA SER A 48 10.16 -3.54 -1.00
C SER A 48 10.33 -2.34 -1.94
N ARG A 49 10.37 -2.57 -3.26
CA ARG A 49 10.42 -1.50 -4.26
C ARG A 49 9.15 -0.66 -4.27
N LEU A 50 7.98 -1.30 -4.20
CA LEU A 50 6.68 -0.63 -4.13
C LEU A 50 6.58 0.27 -2.89
N LEU A 51 6.93 -0.23 -1.71
CA LEU A 51 6.88 0.54 -0.47
C LEU A 51 7.78 1.79 -0.54
N LYS A 52 9.00 1.66 -1.10
CA LYS A 52 9.89 2.81 -1.32
C LYS A 52 9.32 3.82 -2.30
N GLN A 53 8.76 3.37 -3.42
CA GLN A 53 8.14 4.24 -4.41
C GLN A 53 6.92 5.00 -3.85
N LYS A 54 6.17 4.36 -2.95
CA LYS A 54 4.98 4.93 -2.31
C LYS A 54 5.26 5.70 -1.02
N GLY A 55 6.50 5.72 -0.54
CA GLY A 55 6.86 6.34 0.74
C GLY A 55 6.22 5.65 1.95
N ILE A 56 5.76 4.39 1.82
CA ILE A 56 5.12 3.65 2.91
C ILE A 56 6.22 3.09 3.81
N GLN A 57 6.30 3.63 5.02
CA GLN A 57 7.19 3.17 6.07
C GLN A 57 6.39 3.04 7.36
N GLN A 58 6.89 2.23 8.30
CA GLN A 58 6.34 2.21 9.65
C GLN A 58 6.55 3.61 10.22
N GLY A 59 5.48 4.40 10.28
CA GLY A 59 5.52 5.68 10.97
C GLY A 59 5.91 5.43 12.41
N THR A 60 7.10 5.84 12.81
CA THR A 60 7.29 6.48 14.10
C THR A 60 6.35 7.69 14.09
N GLU A 61 5.25 7.60 14.81
CA GLU A 61 4.58 8.79 15.31
C GLU A 61 5.67 9.61 16.03
N GLY A 62 5.92 10.82 15.51
CA GLY A 62 6.77 11.84 16.10
C GLY A 62 6.03 13.15 16.01
#